data_AF-A0A2V7JHE6-F1
#
_entry.id   AF-A0A2V7JHE6-F1
#
_cell.length_a   1.000
_cell.length_b   1.000
_cell.length_c   1.000
_cell.angle_alpha   90.00
_cell.angle_beta   90.00
_cell.angle_gamma   90.00
#
_symmetry.space_group_name_H-M   'P 1'
#
loop_
_entity.id
_entity.type
_entity.pdbx_description
1 polymer ?
#
loop_
_entity_poly.entity_id
_entity_poly.type
_entity_poly.pdbx_seq_one_letter_code
_entity_poly.pdbx_strand_id
1 'polypeptide(L)'
;MRGAPTVAIIGRPNVGKSTLFNRLIGRREAIVDDRPGVTRDRHFGAAEWNGRRFWLVDTGGMVPGAQDQLSRAVRTQVETAVAESDLVLFLVDVTEGVHPADQEIAAYLRKARRPMILVANKADHLPADTRHLAFYELGLGDPFPISASIGTSSGDLLDQIVARLPAAAPTGEEAEIRVAVVGRPNVGKSSLVNRLLGAERLVVADEPGTTRDAIDTPLTWHGRTLVFIDTAGLRKRSKVDDDVEFYSTLRTSRAVEHADVCVLVVDAKDGMHVQDLKIANEAWERGVALIIAVNKWDLVEEKDSN
;
A
#
# COMPACT_ATOMS: atom_id res chain seq x y z
N MET A 1 12.07 -2.37 3.76
CA MET A 1 10.93 -3.31 3.67
C MET A 1 10.47 -3.50 2.21
N ARG A 2 11.39 -3.54 1.23
CA ARG A 2 11.02 -3.67 -0.19
C ARG A 2 10.23 -4.95 -0.43
N GLY A 3 9.07 -4.84 -1.09
CA GLY A 3 8.19 -5.97 -1.41
C GLY A 3 7.55 -6.65 -0.18
N ALA A 4 7.58 -6.01 0.99
CA ALA A 4 6.90 -6.53 2.17
C ALA A 4 5.38 -6.41 1.97
N PRO A 5 4.61 -7.46 2.27
CA PRO A 5 3.17 -7.44 2.09
C PRO A 5 2.49 -6.49 3.07
N THR A 6 1.30 -6.02 2.72
CA THR A 6 0.53 -5.05 3.49
C THR A 6 -0.66 -5.70 4.19
N VAL A 7 -0.81 -5.42 5.48
CA VAL A 7 -1.89 -5.89 6.34
C VAL A 7 -2.74 -4.69 6.78
N ALA A 8 -4.02 -4.68 6.41
CA ALA A 8 -4.94 -3.61 6.79
C ALA A 8 -5.80 -4.00 8.00
N ILE A 9 -5.88 -3.13 9.00
CA ILE A 9 -6.78 -3.25 10.16
C ILE A 9 -8.03 -2.43 9.86
N ILE A 10 -9.17 -3.11 9.73
CA ILE A 10 -10.48 -2.48 9.49
C ILE A 10 -11.47 -2.85 10.59
N GLY A 11 -12.53 -2.06 10.71
CA GLY A 11 -13.59 -2.26 11.70
C GLY A 11 -14.19 -0.93 12.14
N ARG A 12 -15.33 -1.00 12.83
CA ARG A 12 -16.05 0.20 13.31
C ARG A 12 -15.23 1.03 14.33
N PRO A 13 -15.63 2.26 14.70
CA PRO A 13 -14.95 3.00 15.76
C PRO A 13 -14.92 2.20 17.05
N ASN A 14 -13.91 2.45 17.87
CA ASN A 14 -13.83 1.99 19.25
C ASN A 14 -13.73 0.46 19.46
N VAL A 15 -13.62 -0.36 18.40
CA VAL A 15 -13.31 -1.80 18.53
C VAL A 15 -11.85 -2.08 18.94
N GLY A 16 -11.01 -1.05 19.02
CA GLY A 16 -9.61 -1.16 19.45
C GLY A 16 -8.58 -1.34 18.33
N LYS A 17 -8.86 -0.84 17.12
CA LYS A 17 -7.92 -0.88 15.97
C LYS A 17 -6.54 -0.30 16.30
N SER A 18 -6.49 0.93 16.81
CA SER A 18 -5.22 1.59 17.13
C SER A 18 -4.49 0.93 18.29
N THR A 19 -5.24 0.34 19.24
CA THR A 19 -4.66 -0.47 20.32
C THR A 19 -3.97 -1.72 19.77
N LEU A 20 -4.63 -2.43 18.84
CA LEU A 20 -4.03 -3.58 18.16
C LEU A 20 -2.84 -3.15 17.30
N PHE A 21 -2.97 -2.08 16.51
CA PHE A 21 -1.90 -1.55 15.68
C PHE A 21 -0.61 -1.30 16.48
N ASN A 22 -0.71 -0.54 17.57
CA ASN A 22 0.42 -0.24 18.45
C ASN A 22 1.01 -1.51 19.08
N ARG A 23 0.17 -2.51 19.37
CA ARG A 23 0.63 -3.78 19.90
C ARG A 23 1.43 -4.58 18.87
N LEU A 24 0.95 -4.69 17.64
CA LEU A 24 1.57 -5.52 16.61
C LEU A 24 2.90 -4.92 16.09
N ILE A 25 3.07 -3.60 16.13
CA ILE A 25 4.33 -2.93 15.74
C ILE A 25 5.46 -3.18 16.75
N GLY A 26 5.13 -3.40 18.02
CA GLY A 26 6.14 -3.57 19.07
C GLY A 26 6.93 -2.29 19.38
N ARG A 27 8.03 -2.43 20.15
CA ARG A 27 8.83 -1.30 20.69
C ARG A 27 10.02 -0.85 19.83
N ARG A 28 10.21 -1.37 18.61
CA ARG A 28 11.30 -0.91 17.73
C ARG A 28 10.76 0.09 16.72
N GLU A 29 11.21 1.34 16.90
CA GLU A 29 11.04 2.52 16.04
C GLU A 29 10.02 2.33 14.92
N ALA A 30 8.76 2.54 15.27
CA ALA A 30 7.83 3.08 14.31
C ALA A 30 8.50 4.35 13.76
N ILE A 31 8.82 4.38 12.47
CA ILE A 31 8.97 5.65 11.77
C ILE A 31 7.54 6.19 11.68
N VAL A 32 7.07 6.75 12.79
CA VAL A 32 5.89 7.62 12.80
C VAL A 32 6.40 8.91 12.19
N ASP A 33 6.07 9.14 10.92
CA ASP A 33 6.36 10.42 10.28
C ASP A 33 5.38 11.45 10.87
N ASP A 34 5.75 12.01 12.04
CA ASP A 34 5.03 13.07 12.75
C ASP A 34 5.28 14.44 12.07
N ARG A 35 5.20 14.51 10.73
CA ARG A 35 5.25 15.79 10.02
C ARG A 35 4.00 16.62 10.37
N PRO A 36 4.13 17.78 11.05
CA PRO A 36 2.99 18.61 11.42
C PRO A 36 2.37 19.20 10.14
N GLY A 37 1.16 18.75 9.78
CA GLY A 37 0.43 19.20 8.58
C GLY A 37 -0.31 18.11 7.80
N VAL A 38 -0.14 16.82 8.16
CA VAL A 38 -0.80 15.66 7.52
C VAL A 38 -1.71 14.91 8.49
N THR A 39 -2.51 15.61 9.29
CA THR A 39 -3.53 14.95 10.12
C THR A 39 -4.80 14.71 9.31
N ARG A 40 -5.07 13.43 9.00
CA ARG A 40 -6.38 12.76 9.21
C ARG A 40 -6.27 11.25 8.92
N ASP A 41 -5.97 10.51 9.98
CA ASP A 41 -6.51 9.17 10.29
C ASP A 41 -5.93 7.91 9.61
N ARG A 42 -4.66 7.87 9.22
CA ARG A 42 -4.01 6.59 8.86
C ARG A 42 -2.67 6.43 9.53
N HIS A 43 -2.56 5.44 10.42
CA HIS A 43 -1.28 5.04 10.98
C HIS A 43 -0.69 3.93 10.12
N PHE A 44 0.52 4.13 9.63
CA PHE A 44 1.31 3.14 8.90
C PHE A 44 2.51 2.75 9.76
N GLY A 45 2.77 1.46 9.87
CA GLY A 45 3.85 0.96 10.73
C GLY A 45 4.46 -0.32 10.24
N ALA A 46 5.77 -0.43 10.44
CA ALA A 46 6.55 -1.62 10.19
C ALA A 46 6.28 -2.67 11.27
N ALA A 47 6.00 -3.92 10.88
CA ALA A 47 5.97 -5.03 11.81
C ALA A 47 6.89 -6.16 11.33
N GLU A 48 7.49 -6.86 12.28
CA GLU A 48 8.31 -8.05 12.03
C GLU A 48 7.91 -9.15 13.01
N TRP A 49 7.65 -10.35 12.49
CA TRP A 49 7.36 -11.53 13.30
C TRP A 49 8.02 -12.76 12.70
N ASN A 50 8.79 -13.51 13.49
CA ASN A 50 9.55 -14.68 13.05
C ASN A 50 10.40 -14.43 11.77
N GLY A 51 11.05 -13.27 11.70
CA GLY A 51 11.85 -12.85 10.53
C GLY A 51 11.04 -12.41 9.31
N ARG A 52 9.70 -12.52 9.37
CA ARG A 52 8.80 -12.03 8.32
C ARG A 52 8.42 -10.58 8.59
N ARG A 53 8.80 -9.70 7.67
CA ARG A 53 8.42 -8.27 7.68
C ARG A 53 7.15 -8.03 6.87
N PHE A 54 6.30 -7.15 7.36
CA PHE A 54 5.09 -6.69 6.69
C PHE A 54 4.72 -5.27 7.13
N TRP A 55 3.97 -4.58 6.30
CA TRP A 55 3.38 -3.29 6.64
C TRP A 55 2.06 -3.49 7.34
N LEU A 56 1.81 -2.69 8.37
CA LEU A 56 0.53 -2.63 9.06
C LEU A 56 -0.10 -1.27 8.83
N VAL A 57 -1.40 -1.25 8.51
CA VAL A 57 -2.15 -0.04 8.21
C VAL A 57 -3.39 0.01 9.09
N ASP A 58 -3.47 0.99 9.98
CA ASP A 58 -4.71 1.32 10.69
C ASP A 58 -5.51 2.29 9.83
N THR A 59 -6.72 1.90 9.43
CA THR A 59 -7.61 2.78 8.67
C THR A 59 -8.26 3.87 9.52
N GLY A 60 -7.87 4.05 10.79
CA GLY A 60 -8.38 5.13 11.64
C GLY A 60 -9.84 4.95 12.06
N GLY A 61 -10.26 5.68 13.10
CA GLY A 61 -11.62 5.64 13.63
C GLY A 61 -12.63 6.22 12.64
N MET A 62 -13.71 5.50 12.35
CA MET A 62 -14.81 6.03 11.53
C MET A 62 -15.34 7.31 12.19
N VAL A 63 -15.40 8.40 11.44
CA VAL A 63 -15.88 9.69 11.96
C VAL A 63 -17.30 9.53 12.52
N PRO A 64 -17.62 9.96 13.75
CA PRO A 64 -18.99 9.98 14.22
C PRO A 64 -19.73 11.20 13.68
N GLY A 65 -20.91 10.99 13.08
CA GLY A 65 -21.93 12.03 12.93
C GLY A 65 -22.20 12.52 11.50
N ALA A 66 -23.07 11.81 10.77
CA ALA A 66 -24.06 12.38 9.83
C ALA A 66 -24.88 11.21 9.25
N GLN A 67 -26.14 11.08 9.66
CA GLN A 67 -26.95 9.87 9.48
C GLN A 67 -27.30 9.46 8.02
N ASP A 68 -26.83 10.14 6.98
CA ASP A 68 -27.10 9.73 5.58
C ASP A 68 -25.90 9.81 4.60
N GLN A 69 -24.81 10.52 4.95
CA GLN A 69 -23.62 10.62 4.08
C GLN A 69 -22.42 9.77 4.57
N LEU A 70 -22.50 9.29 5.81
CA LEU A 70 -21.41 8.61 6.52
C LEU A 70 -21.17 7.17 6.04
N SER A 71 -22.19 6.49 5.51
CA SER A 71 -22.10 5.11 5.02
C SER A 71 -21.28 4.97 3.73
N ARG A 72 -21.30 5.97 2.83
CA ARG A 72 -20.47 5.96 1.62
C ARG A 72 -18.99 6.17 1.92
N ALA A 73 -18.65 7.15 2.74
CA ALA A 73 -17.25 7.47 3.06
C ALA A 73 -16.55 6.31 3.80
N VAL A 74 -17.24 5.72 4.78
CA VAL A 74 -16.77 4.53 5.51
C VAL A 74 -16.58 3.36 4.54
N ARG A 75 -17.53 3.15 3.65
CA ARG A 75 -17.46 2.09 2.65
C ARG A 75 -16.31 2.28 1.67
N THR A 76 -16.11 3.48 1.14
CA THR A 76 -14.97 3.80 0.24
C THR A 76 -13.63 3.52 0.92
N GLN A 77 -13.53 3.79 2.22
CA GLN A 77 -12.30 3.55 2.98
C GLN A 77 -12.02 2.07 3.20
N VAL A 78 -13.04 1.28 3.56
CA VAL A 78 -12.95 -0.19 3.64
C VAL A 78 -12.61 -0.77 2.27
N GLU A 79 -13.29 -0.30 1.21
CA GLU A 79 -13.04 -0.72 -0.17
C GLU A 79 -11.59 -0.47 -0.59
N THR A 80 -11.06 0.72 -0.29
CA THR A 80 -9.67 1.08 -0.57
C THR A 80 -8.69 0.20 0.20
N ALA A 81 -8.90 0.05 1.51
CA ALA A 81 -8.01 -0.75 2.36
C ALA A 81 -7.98 -2.23 1.93
N VAL A 82 -9.12 -2.78 1.54
CA VAL A 82 -9.26 -4.16 1.04
C VAL A 82 -8.64 -4.31 -0.35
N ALA A 83 -8.73 -3.30 -1.21
CA ALA A 83 -8.12 -3.33 -2.53
C ALA A 83 -6.58 -3.25 -2.48
N GLU A 84 -6.04 -2.53 -1.51
CA GLU A 84 -4.62 -2.19 -1.40
C GLU A 84 -3.83 -3.06 -0.41
N SER A 85 -4.47 -3.99 0.29
CA SER A 85 -3.82 -4.91 1.22
C SER A 85 -3.74 -6.34 0.69
N ASP A 86 -2.69 -7.05 1.10
CA ASP A 86 -2.51 -8.47 0.86
C ASP A 86 -3.32 -9.32 1.85
N LEU A 87 -3.58 -8.77 3.05
CA LEU A 87 -4.35 -9.39 4.12
C LEU A 87 -5.17 -8.35 4.88
N VAL A 88 -6.40 -8.69 5.21
CA VAL A 88 -7.33 -7.84 5.98
C VAL A 88 -7.56 -8.41 7.37
N LEU A 89 -7.36 -7.61 8.41
CA LEU A 89 -7.78 -7.90 9.78
C LEU A 89 -9.09 -7.15 10.05
N PHE A 90 -10.20 -7.86 10.10
CA PHE A 90 -11.48 -7.26 10.43
C PHE A 90 -11.74 -7.40 11.93
N LEU A 91 -11.63 -6.28 12.65
CA LEU A 91 -11.79 -6.21 14.09
C LEU A 91 -13.25 -5.96 14.49
N VAL A 92 -13.70 -6.75 15.45
CA VAL A 92 -15.00 -6.64 16.12
C VAL A 92 -14.78 -6.64 17.64
N ASP A 93 -15.77 -6.17 18.39
CA ASP A 93 -15.70 -6.01 19.84
C ASP A 93 -16.61 -7.00 20.57
N VAL A 94 -16.01 -7.95 21.31
CA VAL A 94 -16.77 -8.98 22.05
C VAL A 94 -17.64 -8.43 23.17
N THR A 95 -17.36 -7.22 23.66
CA THR A 95 -18.13 -6.61 24.75
C THR A 95 -19.46 -6.05 24.29
N GLU A 96 -19.53 -5.63 23.03
CA GLU A 96 -20.74 -5.06 22.41
C GLU A 96 -21.49 -6.07 21.52
N GLY A 97 -20.83 -7.18 21.14
CA GLY A 97 -21.41 -8.18 20.24
C GLY A 97 -21.47 -7.71 18.77
N VAL A 98 -22.29 -8.38 17.96
CA VAL A 98 -22.42 -8.08 16.52
C VAL A 98 -23.17 -6.76 16.32
N HIS A 99 -22.53 -5.78 15.68
CA HIS A 99 -23.14 -4.50 15.35
C HIS A 99 -23.64 -4.46 13.89
N PRO A 100 -24.69 -3.69 13.53
CA PRO A 100 -25.15 -3.55 12.14
C PRO A 100 -24.04 -3.13 11.15
N ALA A 101 -23.17 -2.20 11.56
CA ALA A 101 -21.99 -1.83 10.78
C ALA A 101 -21.03 -3.01 10.52
N ASP A 102 -20.92 -3.96 11.46
CA ASP A 102 -20.10 -5.15 11.27
C ASP A 102 -20.72 -6.08 10.23
N GLN A 103 -22.05 -6.19 10.18
CA GLN A 103 -22.78 -6.95 9.16
C GLN A 103 -22.61 -6.35 7.76
N GLU A 104 -22.65 -5.02 7.63
CA GLU A 104 -22.42 -4.32 6.37
C GLU A 104 -21.00 -4.54 5.84
N ILE A 105 -19.99 -4.37 6.71
CA ILE A 105 -18.59 -4.62 6.37
C ILE A 105 -18.39 -6.09 6.00
N ALA A 106 -18.95 -7.03 6.77
CA ALA A 106 -18.87 -8.45 6.47
C ALA A 106 -19.51 -8.80 5.11
N ALA A 107 -20.67 -8.21 4.78
CA ALA A 107 -21.34 -8.41 3.51
C ALA A 107 -20.49 -7.94 2.32
N TYR A 108 -19.74 -6.85 2.49
CA TYR A 108 -18.77 -6.39 1.50
C TYR A 108 -17.59 -7.37 1.38
N LEU A 109 -16.98 -7.75 2.51
CA LEU A 109 -15.79 -8.59 2.52
C LEU A 109 -16.03 -9.99 1.93
N ARG A 110 -17.22 -10.59 2.14
CA ARG A 110 -17.61 -11.86 1.50
C ARG A 110 -17.55 -11.78 -0.02
N LYS A 111 -17.84 -10.62 -0.61
CA LYS A 111 -17.79 -10.41 -2.07
C LYS A 111 -16.38 -10.12 -2.57
N ALA A 112 -15.56 -9.43 -1.78
CA ALA A 112 -14.21 -9.03 -2.16
C ALA A 112 -13.22 -10.20 -2.32
N ARG A 113 -13.47 -11.34 -1.65
CA ARG A 113 -12.64 -12.56 -1.71
C ARG A 113 -11.13 -12.33 -1.46
N ARG A 114 -10.79 -11.33 -0.65
CA ARG A 114 -9.41 -11.09 -0.20
C ARG A 114 -9.09 -11.99 1.00
N PRO A 115 -7.83 -12.42 1.17
CA PRO A 115 -7.39 -13.07 2.40
C PRO A 115 -7.74 -12.20 3.61
N MET A 116 -8.32 -12.80 4.64
CA MET A 116 -8.72 -12.07 5.83
C MET A 116 -8.63 -12.89 7.11
N ILE A 117 -8.68 -12.20 8.24
CA ILE A 117 -8.84 -12.75 9.58
C ILE A 117 -9.94 -11.95 10.28
N LEU A 118 -10.98 -12.62 10.76
CA LEU A 118 -11.96 -12.02 11.67
C LEU A 118 -11.36 -12.03 13.08
N VAL A 119 -11.15 -10.86 13.67
CA VAL A 119 -10.47 -10.69 14.95
C VAL A 119 -11.45 -10.16 15.99
N ALA A 120 -11.76 -10.98 16.98
CA ALA A 120 -12.68 -10.65 18.07
C ALA A 120 -11.90 -10.06 19.25
N ASN A 121 -11.81 -8.74 19.31
CA ASN A 121 -11.01 -8.01 20.29
C ASN A 121 -11.74 -7.79 21.63
N LYS A 122 -10.99 -7.44 22.67
CA LYS A 122 -11.43 -7.27 24.08
C LYS A 122 -11.85 -8.58 24.77
N ALA A 123 -11.37 -9.71 24.29
CA ALA A 123 -11.54 -11.02 24.92
C ALA A 123 -10.56 -11.18 26.11
N ASP A 124 -10.77 -10.38 27.15
CA ASP A 124 -9.82 -10.22 28.26
C ASP A 124 -9.76 -11.45 29.20
N HIS A 125 -10.78 -12.31 29.17
CA HIS A 125 -10.94 -13.43 30.11
C HIS A 125 -10.98 -14.82 29.44
N LEU A 126 -10.19 -15.02 28.38
CA LEU A 126 -10.02 -16.35 27.78
C LEU A 126 -9.36 -17.33 28.77
N PRO A 127 -9.72 -18.64 28.74
CA PRO A 127 -10.70 -19.29 27.85
C PRO A 127 -12.15 -19.24 28.37
N ALA A 128 -12.40 -18.63 29.53
CA ALA A 128 -13.75 -18.60 30.13
C ALA A 128 -14.74 -17.72 29.34
N ASP A 129 -14.25 -16.72 28.60
CA ASP A 129 -15.07 -15.85 27.77
C ASP A 129 -15.29 -16.42 26.35
N THR A 130 -16.52 -16.85 26.08
CA THR A 130 -16.93 -17.41 24.79
C THR A 130 -17.73 -16.43 23.92
N ARG A 131 -17.81 -15.14 24.27
CA ARG A 131 -18.62 -14.15 23.52
C ARG A 131 -18.18 -13.97 22.07
N HIS A 132 -16.91 -14.24 21.77
CA HIS A 132 -16.38 -14.24 20.40
C HIS A 132 -17.11 -15.21 19.46
N LEU A 133 -17.73 -16.28 19.99
CA LEU A 133 -18.50 -17.24 19.18
C LEU A 133 -19.74 -16.62 18.51
N ALA A 134 -20.28 -15.52 19.03
CA ALA A 134 -21.42 -14.85 18.40
C ALA A 134 -21.10 -14.35 16.98
N PHE A 135 -19.83 -14.06 16.69
CA PHE A 135 -19.42 -13.50 15.39
C PHE A 135 -19.38 -14.53 14.25
N TYR A 136 -19.62 -15.83 14.52
CA TYR A 136 -19.89 -16.81 13.46
C TYR A 136 -21.05 -16.38 12.55
N GLU A 137 -22.01 -15.61 13.07
CA GLU A 137 -23.14 -15.05 12.30
C GLU A 137 -22.67 -14.18 11.13
N LEU A 138 -21.49 -13.56 11.21
CA LEU A 138 -20.92 -12.76 10.12
C LEU A 138 -20.51 -13.62 8.91
N GLY A 139 -20.43 -14.94 9.04
CA GLY A 139 -20.12 -15.85 7.93
C GLY A 139 -18.76 -15.59 7.28
N LEU A 140 -17.76 -15.23 8.10
CA LEU A 140 -16.39 -14.91 7.67
C LEU A 140 -15.36 -15.96 8.13
N GLY A 141 -15.81 -17.13 8.57
CA GLY A 141 -14.98 -18.17 9.19
C GLY A 141 -14.85 -18.00 10.70
N ASP A 142 -13.83 -18.65 11.27
CA ASP A 142 -13.65 -18.73 12.73
C ASP A 142 -13.20 -17.38 13.30
N PRO A 143 -13.95 -16.77 14.24
CA PRO A 143 -13.53 -15.54 14.90
C PRO A 143 -12.33 -15.81 15.81
N PHE A 144 -11.25 -15.08 15.60
CA PHE A 144 -10.00 -15.22 16.34
C PHE A 144 -9.99 -14.30 17.57
N PRO A 145 -10.12 -14.81 18.80
CA PRO A 145 -10.27 -13.97 19.98
C PRO A 145 -8.93 -13.45 20.48
N ILE A 146 -8.86 -12.14 20.75
CA ILE A 146 -7.67 -11.47 21.28
C ILE A 146 -8.02 -10.46 22.37
N SER A 147 -7.02 -10.08 23.16
CA SER A 147 -7.06 -8.83 23.93
C SER A 147 -5.90 -7.93 23.51
N ALA A 148 -6.20 -6.92 22.69
CA ALA A 148 -5.23 -5.93 22.24
C ALA A 148 -4.76 -4.97 23.36
N SER A 149 -5.46 -4.90 24.49
CA SER A 149 -5.05 -4.12 25.67
C SER A 149 -4.14 -4.92 26.61
N ILE A 150 -4.37 -6.23 26.79
CA ILE A 150 -3.65 -7.05 27.78
C ILE A 150 -2.46 -7.81 27.18
N GLY A 151 -2.69 -8.56 26.10
CA GLY A 151 -1.62 -9.23 25.32
C GLY A 151 -2.07 -10.55 24.78
N THR A 152 -3.18 -11.04 25.32
CA THR A 152 -3.74 -12.36 25.06
C THR A 152 -3.90 -12.60 23.58
N SER A 153 -3.33 -13.73 23.13
CA SER A 153 -3.37 -14.24 21.76
C SER A 153 -2.77 -13.31 20.68
N SER A 154 -2.00 -12.28 21.06
CA SER A 154 -1.40 -11.36 20.08
C SER A 154 -0.28 -12.03 19.28
N GLY A 155 0.51 -12.91 19.91
CA GLY A 155 1.51 -13.73 19.23
C GLY A 155 0.87 -14.74 18.28
N ASP A 156 -0.16 -15.44 18.75
CA ASP A 156 -0.91 -16.40 17.92
C ASP A 156 -1.58 -15.72 16.71
N LEU A 157 -2.06 -14.48 16.88
CA LEU A 157 -2.55 -13.66 15.77
C LEU A 157 -1.43 -13.34 14.77
N LEU A 158 -0.24 -13.00 15.25
CA LEU A 158 0.92 -12.74 14.37
C LEU A 158 1.35 -13.99 13.59
N ASP A 159 1.28 -15.17 14.20
CA ASP A 159 1.49 -16.45 13.49
C ASP A 159 0.47 -16.64 12.37
N GLN A 160 -0.81 -16.39 12.65
CA GLN A 160 -1.88 -16.47 11.65
C GLN A 160 -1.72 -15.43 10.53
N ILE A 161 -1.26 -14.22 10.86
CA ILE A 161 -0.94 -13.18 9.88
C ILE A 161 0.14 -13.71 8.94
N VAL A 162 1.30 -14.08 9.47
CA VAL A 162 2.46 -14.51 8.67
C VAL A 162 2.15 -15.72 7.81
N ALA A 163 1.34 -16.67 8.31
CA ALA A 163 0.92 -17.85 7.56
C ALA A 163 0.02 -17.54 6.35
N ARG A 164 -0.74 -16.44 6.39
CA ARG A 164 -1.68 -16.03 5.31
C ARG A 164 -1.08 -14.99 4.37
N LEU A 165 0.05 -14.39 4.72
CA LEU A 165 0.76 -13.48 3.84
C LEU A 165 1.28 -14.24 2.60
N PRO A 166 1.32 -13.59 1.42
CA PRO A 166 1.92 -14.20 0.23
C PRO A 166 3.35 -14.66 0.54
N ALA A 167 3.81 -15.76 -0.07
CA ALA A 167 5.19 -16.21 0.10
C ALA A 167 6.18 -15.06 -0.22
N ALA A 168 7.25 -14.94 0.58
CA ALA A 168 8.30 -13.98 0.25
C ALA A 168 8.88 -14.41 -1.11
N ALA A 169 9.05 -13.45 -2.03
CA ALA A 169 9.74 -13.74 -3.26
C ALA A 169 11.12 -14.32 -2.92
N PRO A 170 11.55 -15.43 -3.56
CA PRO A 170 12.89 -15.94 -3.35
C PRO A 170 13.89 -14.84 -3.68
N THR A 171 14.74 -14.50 -2.71
CA THR A 171 15.92 -13.68 -2.94
C THR A 171 16.94 -14.53 -3.68
N GLY A 172 16.88 -14.55 -5.01
CA GLY A 172 17.92 -15.11 -5.86
C GLY A 172 17.42 -15.48 -7.26
N GLU A 173 17.70 -14.63 -8.25
CA GLU A 173 18.71 -14.81 -9.32
C GLU A 173 18.59 -13.63 -10.32
N GLU A 174 19.72 -13.00 -10.64
CA GLU A 174 19.90 -11.67 -11.27
C GLU A 174 19.07 -10.54 -10.64
N ALA A 175 19.75 -9.61 -9.94
CA ALA A 175 19.08 -8.48 -9.29
C ALA A 175 18.32 -7.62 -10.31
N GLU A 176 17.02 -7.88 -10.45
CA GLU A 176 16.10 -7.04 -11.20
C GLU A 176 16.13 -5.64 -10.59
N ILE A 177 16.50 -4.64 -11.39
CA ILE A 177 16.53 -3.26 -10.94
C ILE A 177 15.14 -2.66 -11.17
N ARG A 178 14.44 -2.35 -10.09
CA ARG A 178 13.13 -1.69 -10.13
C ARG A 178 13.29 -0.20 -10.37
N VAL A 179 12.70 0.29 -11.45
CA VAL A 179 12.81 1.67 -11.89
C VAL A 179 11.44 2.35 -11.81
N ALA A 180 11.30 3.36 -10.94
CA ALA A 180 10.14 4.25 -10.94
C ALA A 180 10.40 5.46 -11.84
N VAL A 181 9.45 5.80 -12.71
CA VAL A 181 9.50 7.03 -13.51
C VAL A 181 8.43 8.00 -13.00
N VAL A 182 8.89 9.07 -12.34
CA VAL A 182 8.05 9.99 -11.57
C VAL A 182 8.24 11.43 -12.03
N GLY A 183 7.38 12.34 -11.55
CA GLY A 183 7.38 13.76 -11.91
C GLY A 183 5.98 14.28 -12.19
N ARG A 184 5.84 15.60 -12.34
CA ARG A 184 4.55 16.28 -12.58
C ARG A 184 3.80 15.75 -13.81
N PRO A 185 2.47 15.97 -13.91
CA PRO A 185 1.74 15.70 -15.15
C PRO A 185 2.38 16.38 -16.37
N ASN A 186 2.26 15.78 -17.55
CA ASN A 186 2.68 16.35 -18.85
C ASN A 186 4.19 16.67 -19.04
N VAL A 187 5.06 16.34 -18.09
CA VAL A 187 6.53 16.43 -18.24
C VAL A 187 7.12 15.39 -19.21
N GLY A 188 6.31 14.45 -19.71
CA GLY A 188 6.68 13.48 -20.76
C GLY A 188 7.14 12.10 -20.28
N LYS A 189 6.83 11.71 -19.04
CA LYS A 189 7.11 10.37 -18.47
C LYS A 189 6.70 9.20 -19.38
N SER A 190 5.47 9.23 -19.90
CA SER A 190 4.93 8.18 -20.77
C SER A 190 5.72 8.07 -22.08
N SER A 191 6.08 9.21 -22.68
CA SER A 191 6.88 9.25 -23.90
C SER A 191 8.29 8.70 -23.67
N LEU A 192 8.90 9.01 -22.53
CA LEU A 192 10.21 8.49 -22.14
C LEU A 192 10.17 6.96 -21.99
N VAL A 193 9.22 6.44 -21.18
CA VAL A 193 9.08 4.99 -20.96
C VAL A 193 8.76 4.25 -22.25
N ASN A 194 7.82 4.75 -23.07
CA ASN A 194 7.51 4.12 -24.35
C ASN A 194 8.72 4.10 -25.30
N ARG A 195 9.55 5.14 -25.29
CA ARG A 195 10.76 5.20 -26.11
C ARG A 195 11.83 4.20 -25.63
N LEU A 196 12.02 4.09 -24.32
CA LEU A 196 12.92 3.08 -23.73
C LEU A 196 12.46 1.66 -24.05
N LEU A 197 11.17 1.38 -23.93
CA LEU A 197 10.57 0.07 -24.22
C LEU A 197 10.51 -0.25 -25.72
N GLY A 198 10.48 0.76 -26.59
CA GLY A 198 10.41 0.59 -28.05
C GLY A 198 11.78 0.54 -28.74
N ALA A 199 12.84 1.00 -28.09
CA ALA A 199 14.19 1.05 -28.66
C ALA A 199 14.93 -0.29 -28.59
N GLU A 200 14.60 -1.15 -27.62
CA GLU A 200 15.11 -2.52 -27.53
C GLU A 200 13.95 -3.51 -27.64
N ARG A 201 14.04 -4.41 -28.62
CA ARG A 201 13.02 -5.44 -28.84
C ARG A 201 12.87 -6.30 -27.59
N LEU A 202 11.64 -6.34 -27.06
CA LEU A 202 11.15 -7.31 -26.10
C LEU A 202 11.57 -8.73 -26.51
N VAL A 203 12.51 -9.33 -25.80
CA VAL A 203 12.55 -10.78 -25.66
C VAL A 203 11.55 -11.10 -24.55
N VAL A 204 10.31 -11.38 -24.94
CA VAL A 204 9.32 -11.95 -24.02
C VAL A 204 9.75 -13.39 -23.79
N ALA A 205 10.30 -13.67 -22.61
CA ALA A 205 10.34 -15.04 -22.12
C ALA A 205 8.90 -15.37 -21.68
N ASP A 206 8.18 -16.11 -22.51
CA ASP A 206 6.94 -16.77 -22.15
C ASP A 206 7.26 -17.90 -21.13
N GLU A 207 7.60 -17.53 -19.90
CA GLU A 207 7.69 -18.47 -18.79
C GLU A 207 6.38 -18.49 -17.98
N PRO A 208 5.77 -19.67 -17.76
CA PRO A 208 4.56 -19.80 -16.95
C PRO A 208 4.85 -19.47 -15.48
N GLY A 209 4.53 -18.25 -15.08
CA GLY A 209 4.77 -17.76 -13.71
C GLY A 209 4.56 -16.26 -13.51
N THR A 210 4.34 -15.50 -14.59
CA THR A 210 4.23 -14.03 -14.60
C THR A 210 2.91 -13.47 -14.05
N THR A 211 2.12 -14.25 -13.32
CA THR A 211 0.93 -13.74 -12.62
C THR A 211 1.30 -13.15 -11.27
N ARG A 212 1.73 -11.88 -11.24
CA ARG A 212 1.43 -10.96 -10.13
C ARG A 212 1.75 -9.52 -10.54
N ASP A 213 0.67 -8.74 -10.62
CA ASP A 213 0.56 -7.33 -11.02
C ASP A 213 0.71 -7.02 -12.51
N ALA A 214 -0.44 -6.92 -13.19
CA ALA A 214 -0.60 -6.57 -14.61
C ALA A 214 -0.20 -5.11 -14.96
N ILE A 215 0.72 -4.50 -14.21
CA ILE A 215 1.03 -3.06 -14.23
C ILE A 215 2.52 -2.77 -14.47
N ASP A 216 3.42 -3.71 -14.13
CA ASP A 216 4.86 -3.50 -14.26
C ASP A 216 5.36 -4.01 -15.62
N THR A 217 6.34 -3.30 -16.22
CA THR A 217 6.89 -3.67 -17.52
C THR A 217 8.38 -4.05 -17.38
N PRO A 218 8.76 -5.31 -17.62
CA PRO A 218 10.17 -5.71 -17.68
C PRO A 218 10.84 -5.22 -18.97
N LEU A 219 12.12 -4.86 -18.88
CA LEU A 219 13.02 -4.50 -19.98
C LEU A 219 14.38 -5.15 -19.72
N THR A 220 14.86 -5.99 -20.64
CA THR A 220 16.23 -6.51 -20.57
C THR A 220 17.16 -5.56 -21.30
N TRP A 221 18.11 -4.94 -20.60
CA TRP A 221 19.10 -4.00 -21.16
C TRP A 221 20.51 -4.48 -20.84
N HIS A 222 21.34 -4.72 -21.85
CA HIS A 222 22.71 -5.25 -21.71
C HIS A 222 22.84 -6.48 -20.78
N GLY A 223 21.91 -7.43 -20.88
CA GLY A 223 21.92 -8.65 -20.05
C GLY A 223 21.57 -8.40 -18.58
N ARG A 224 20.87 -7.30 -18.27
CA ARG A 224 20.27 -7.05 -16.95
C ARG A 224 18.78 -6.79 -17.11
N THR A 225 17.98 -7.32 -16.20
CA THR A 225 16.54 -7.07 -16.16
C THR A 225 16.25 -5.80 -15.36
N LEU A 226 15.62 -4.83 -16.01
CA LEU A 226 15.03 -3.65 -15.41
C LEU A 226 13.51 -3.85 -15.34
N VAL A 227 12.89 -3.55 -14.21
CA VAL A 227 11.43 -3.63 -14.05
C VAL A 227 10.89 -2.22 -13.84
N PHE A 228 10.19 -1.69 -14.83
CA PHE A 228 9.50 -0.41 -14.69
C PHE A 228 8.22 -0.61 -13.90
N ILE A 229 8.14 0.03 -12.74
CA ILE A 229 7.00 -0.12 -11.83
C ILE A 229 5.94 0.96 -12.07
N ASP A 230 4.67 0.61 -11.84
CA ASP A 230 3.49 1.48 -12.00
C ASP A 230 3.32 2.07 -13.44
N THR A 231 3.64 1.29 -14.48
CA THR A 231 3.57 1.76 -15.88
C THR A 231 2.15 1.86 -16.43
N ALA A 232 1.14 1.29 -15.77
CA ALA A 232 -0.26 1.36 -16.21
C ALA A 232 -0.79 2.80 -16.26
N GLY A 233 -0.41 3.66 -15.31
CA GLY A 233 -0.73 5.10 -15.32
C GLY A 233 -0.01 5.86 -16.44
N LEU A 234 1.16 5.36 -16.88
CA LEU A 234 1.93 5.93 -17.99
C LEU A 234 1.35 5.51 -19.35
N ARG A 235 0.82 4.29 -19.49
CA ARG A 235 0.21 3.77 -20.73
C ARG A 235 -1.21 4.27 -20.99
N LYS A 236 -2.00 4.58 -19.94
CA LYS A 236 -3.42 4.98 -20.08
C LYS A 236 -3.68 6.46 -20.40
N ARG A 237 -2.66 7.31 -20.47
CA ARG A 237 -2.80 8.78 -20.62
C ARG A 237 -3.16 9.27 -22.03
N SER A 238 -3.82 8.47 -22.86
CA SER A 238 -4.34 8.95 -24.15
C SER A 238 -5.79 9.45 -24.09
N LYS A 239 -6.55 9.32 -22.99
CA LYS A 239 -7.98 9.69 -23.05
C LYS A 239 -8.80 9.97 -21.75
N VAL A 240 -8.23 10.23 -20.59
CA VAL A 240 -9.04 10.50 -19.38
C VAL A 240 -8.45 11.67 -18.58
N ASP A 241 -9.27 12.71 -18.34
CA ASP A 241 -9.03 13.73 -17.31
C ASP A 241 -9.03 13.05 -15.94
N ASP A 242 -7.85 12.87 -15.35
CA ASP A 242 -7.70 12.40 -13.98
C ASP A 242 -8.05 13.57 -13.04
N ASP A 243 -9.33 13.68 -12.69
CA ASP A 243 -9.93 14.73 -11.86
C ASP A 243 -9.48 14.74 -10.37
N VAL A 244 -8.38 14.06 -10.02
CA VAL A 244 -7.94 13.94 -8.61
C VAL A 244 -6.41 13.90 -8.48
N GLU A 245 -5.81 15.08 -8.29
CA GLU A 245 -4.39 15.31 -8.01
C GLU A 245 -3.84 14.45 -6.84
N PHE A 246 -4.72 14.13 -5.87
CA PHE A 246 -4.40 13.31 -4.71
C PHE A 246 -3.97 11.88 -5.06
N TYR A 247 -4.64 11.20 -6.00
CA TYR A 247 -4.28 9.83 -6.39
C TYR A 247 -2.96 9.77 -7.18
N SER A 248 -2.61 10.84 -7.90
CA SER A 248 -1.31 10.95 -8.56
C SER A 248 -0.16 11.00 -7.54
N THR A 249 -0.40 11.61 -6.38
CA THR A 249 0.61 11.73 -5.32
C THR A 249 0.81 10.40 -4.58
N LEU A 250 -0.28 9.71 -4.22
CA LEU A 250 -0.22 8.39 -3.57
C LEU A 250 0.50 7.36 -4.45
N ARG A 251 0.21 7.34 -5.75
CA ARG A 251 0.90 6.47 -6.73
C ARG A 251 2.38 6.77 -6.81
N THR A 252 2.74 8.05 -6.87
CA THR A 252 4.15 8.48 -6.92
C THR A 252 4.91 8.01 -5.68
N SER A 253 4.33 8.19 -4.49
CA SER A 253 4.94 7.75 -3.23
C SER A 253 5.16 6.24 -3.19
N ARG A 254 4.17 5.44 -3.62
CA ARG A 254 4.30 3.98 -3.76
C ARG A 254 5.38 3.57 -4.75
N ALA A 255 5.41 4.21 -5.92
CA ALA A 255 6.42 3.93 -6.92
C ALA A 255 7.83 4.21 -6.37
N VAL A 256 8.04 5.33 -5.67
CA VAL A 256 9.33 5.63 -5.03
C VAL A 256 9.68 4.58 -3.97
N GLU A 257 8.71 4.14 -3.15
CA GLU A 257 8.94 3.14 -2.11
C GLU A 257 9.41 1.78 -2.65
N HIS A 258 8.87 1.36 -3.79
CA HIS A 258 9.17 0.07 -4.39
C HIS A 258 10.35 0.10 -5.38
N ALA A 259 10.92 1.29 -5.64
CA ALA A 259 12.03 1.47 -6.56
C ALA A 259 13.40 1.20 -5.93
N ASP A 260 14.31 0.68 -6.76
CA ASP A 260 15.75 0.74 -6.52
C ASP A 260 16.31 2.05 -7.08
N VAL A 261 15.78 2.49 -8.23
CA VAL A 261 16.13 3.72 -8.93
C VAL A 261 14.87 4.53 -9.23
N CYS A 262 14.89 5.80 -8.84
CA CYS A 262 13.85 6.78 -9.14
C CYS A 262 14.35 7.73 -10.23
N VAL A 263 13.67 7.74 -11.37
CA VAL A 263 13.91 8.68 -12.47
C VAL A 263 12.88 9.80 -12.38
N LEU A 264 13.29 10.95 -11.85
CA LEU A 264 12.50 12.16 -11.78
C LEU A 264 12.57 12.90 -13.11
N VAL A 265 11.46 12.93 -13.84
CA VAL A 265 11.35 13.62 -15.13
C VAL A 265 10.90 15.05 -14.91
N VAL A 266 11.71 16.01 -15.34
CA VAL A 266 11.46 17.45 -15.23
C VAL A 266 11.32 18.03 -16.63
N ASP A 267 10.37 18.95 -16.84
CA ASP A 267 10.21 19.67 -18.09
C ASP A 267 11.27 20.78 -18.18
N ALA A 268 12.10 20.77 -19.23
CA ALA A 268 13.14 21.77 -19.45
C ALA A 268 12.59 23.20 -19.55
N LYS A 269 11.38 23.37 -20.08
CA LYS A 269 10.79 24.69 -20.32
C LYS A 269 10.25 25.32 -19.04
N ASP A 270 9.68 24.49 -18.18
CA ASP A 270 9.06 24.92 -16.92
C ASP A 270 10.06 24.90 -15.74
N GLY A 271 11.16 24.15 -15.87
CA GLY A 271 12.14 23.95 -14.80
C GLY A 271 11.60 23.11 -13.64
N MET A 272 12.31 23.16 -12.50
CA MET A 272 11.92 22.43 -11.28
C MET A 272 10.84 23.17 -10.51
N HIS A 273 9.77 22.46 -10.14
CA HIS A 273 8.73 22.96 -9.25
C HIS A 273 8.83 22.35 -7.84
N VAL A 274 8.07 22.93 -6.91
CA VAL A 274 7.93 22.44 -5.52
C VAL A 274 7.54 20.96 -5.47
N GLN A 275 6.67 20.49 -6.37
CA GLN A 275 6.28 19.07 -6.42
C GLN A 275 7.45 18.16 -6.83
N ASP A 276 8.30 18.60 -7.76
CA ASP A 276 9.49 17.85 -8.19
C ASP A 276 10.49 17.73 -7.03
N LEU A 277 10.69 18.81 -6.27
CA LEU A 277 11.52 18.83 -5.06
C LEU A 277 10.99 17.89 -3.97
N LYS A 278 9.67 17.84 -3.76
CA LYS A 278 9.04 16.91 -2.80
C LYS A 278 9.31 15.45 -3.16
N ILE A 279 9.18 15.11 -4.44
CA ILE A 279 9.44 13.75 -4.94
C ILE A 279 10.93 13.39 -4.81
N ALA A 280 11.83 14.32 -5.16
CA ALA A 280 13.27 14.14 -4.99
C ALA A 280 13.65 13.91 -3.53
N ASN A 281 13.08 14.71 -2.62
CA ASN A 281 13.33 14.58 -1.19
C ASN A 281 12.78 13.26 -0.63
N GLU A 282 11.61 12.82 -1.08
CA GLU A 282 11.06 11.50 -0.71
C GLU A 282 11.97 10.35 -1.15
N ALA A 283 12.50 10.40 -2.38
CA ALA A 283 13.45 9.39 -2.87
C ALA A 283 14.75 9.39 -2.05
N TRP A 284 15.26 10.58 -1.71
CA TRP A 284 16.46 10.77 -0.89
C TRP A 284 16.28 10.24 0.54
N GLU A 285 15.19 10.63 1.22
CA GLU A 285 14.87 10.19 2.59
C GLU A 285 14.76 8.66 2.69
N ARG A 286 14.33 8.00 1.60
CA ARG A 286 14.18 6.54 1.52
C ARG A 286 15.43 5.80 1.05
N GLY A 287 16.52 6.52 0.73
CA GLY A 287 17.76 5.93 0.23
C GLY A 287 17.63 5.28 -1.16
N VAL A 288 16.68 5.75 -1.96
CA VAL A 288 16.49 5.30 -3.35
C VAL A 288 17.46 6.08 -4.25
N ALA A 289 18.11 5.41 -5.19
CA ALA A 289 18.99 6.10 -6.12
C ALA A 289 18.18 7.08 -6.99
N LEU A 290 18.58 8.35 -7.05
CA LEU A 290 17.85 9.38 -7.78
C LEU A 290 18.58 9.75 -9.07
N ILE A 291 17.86 9.71 -10.19
CA ILE A 291 18.28 10.20 -11.50
C ILE A 291 17.31 11.33 -11.89
N ILE A 292 17.84 12.49 -12.28
CA ILE A 292 17.04 13.60 -12.80
C ILE A 292 17.13 13.60 -14.32
N ALA A 293 15.99 13.40 -14.99
CA ALA A 293 15.88 13.42 -16.44
C ALA A 293 15.21 14.72 -16.89
N VAL A 294 16.01 15.66 -17.43
CA VAL A 294 15.49 16.91 -17.99
C VAL A 294 14.98 16.63 -19.40
N ASN A 295 13.65 16.59 -19.55
CA ASN A 295 12.96 16.21 -20.77
C ASN A 295 12.47 17.44 -21.55
N LYS A 296 12.14 17.27 -22.84
CA LYS A 296 11.79 18.35 -23.78
C LYS A 296 12.90 19.37 -24.01
N TRP A 297 14.15 18.95 -23.80
CA TRP A 297 15.33 19.79 -24.03
C TRP A 297 15.46 20.26 -25.49
N ASP A 298 14.83 19.55 -26.44
CA ASP A 298 14.71 19.97 -27.83
C ASP A 298 13.98 21.31 -28.00
N LEU A 299 13.04 21.66 -27.10
CA LEU A 299 12.23 22.88 -27.14
C LEU A 299 12.89 24.11 -26.52
N VAL A 300 14.07 23.96 -25.91
CA VAL A 300 14.83 25.09 -25.35
C VAL A 300 15.55 25.80 -26.50
N GLU A 301 15.23 27.06 -26.75
CA GLU A 301 15.76 27.85 -27.87
C GLU A 301 17.21 28.30 -27.62
N GLU A 302 17.52 28.74 -26.41
CA GLU A 302 18.86 29.17 -25.99
C GLU A 302 19.56 28.02 -25.26
N LYS A 303 20.18 27.14 -26.05
CA LYS A 303 21.08 26.11 -25.50
C LYS A 303 22.46 26.72 -25.42
N ASP A 304 22.81 27.26 -24.25
CA ASP A 304 24.21 27.55 -23.98
C ASP A 304 25.00 26.24 -24.12
N SER A 305 26.01 26.27 -24.98
CA SER A 305 26.91 25.14 -25.16
C SER A 305 27.77 25.05 -23.92
N ASN A 306 27.61 23.96 -23.15
CA ASN A 306 28.59 23.56 -22.15
C ASN A 306 29.92 23.21 -22.81
#